data_AF-A0A6N8XLT4-F1
#
_entry.id   AF-A0A6N8XLT4-F1
#
_cell.length_a   1.000
_cell.length_b   1.000
_cell.length_c   1.000
_cell.angle_alpha   90.00
_cell.angle_beta   90.00
_cell.angle_gamma   90.00
#
_symmetry.space_group_name_H-M   'P 1'
#
loop_
_entity.id
_entity.type
_entity.pdbx_description
1 polymer ?
#
loop_
_entity_poly.entity_id
_entity_poly.type
_entity_poly.pdbx_seq_one_letter_code
_entity_poly.pdbx_strand_id
1 'polypeptide(L)'
;AQDAITGDIAAMMTCPLHKEAIHAAGYVDDIGHQEILARLTGARTTATMLMTPGLRVVHLSTHKSLIEAGRFVTRANVLDKLRLCHESLTAWGLNDPRIAVAALNPHGGEGGLLGREELDEIGPAVQDARELNIDATGPLPADSVFNRAIGGEFDVVLAMYHDQGHIAIKVHNFHESVTATLGIPLIRTSVDHGTAFDIAGRGIADATGAVAALRAAVDLAQGTFGA
;
A
#
# COMPACT_ATOMS: atom_id res chain seq x y z
N ALA A 1 -6.29 14.31 -12.43
CA ALA A 1 -6.97 12.98 -12.38
C ALA A 1 -7.51 12.62 -13.75
N GLN A 2 -8.41 13.41 -14.34
CA GLN A 2 -8.92 13.16 -15.70
C GLN A 2 -7.80 13.04 -16.75
N ASP A 3 -6.82 13.95 -16.71
CA ASP A 3 -5.64 13.91 -17.59
C ASP A 3 -4.83 12.60 -17.42
N ALA A 4 -4.76 12.05 -16.21
CA ALA A 4 -4.07 10.78 -15.97
C ALA A 4 -4.89 9.58 -16.47
N ILE A 5 -6.21 9.64 -16.31
CA ILE A 5 -7.14 8.61 -16.79
C ILE A 5 -7.15 8.54 -18.33
N THR A 6 -7.04 9.70 -18.97
CA THR A 6 -7.05 9.82 -20.44
C THR A 6 -5.66 9.64 -21.07
N GLY A 7 -4.60 9.60 -20.26
CA GLY A 7 -3.22 9.39 -20.70
C GLY A 7 -2.46 10.66 -21.10
N ASP A 8 -3.04 11.84 -20.88
CA ASP A 8 -2.39 13.14 -21.11
C ASP A 8 -1.22 13.39 -20.15
N ILE A 9 -1.27 12.79 -18.94
CA ILE A 9 -0.14 12.72 -18.00
C ILE A 9 0.09 11.29 -17.54
N ALA A 10 1.34 10.92 -17.28
CA ALA A 10 1.71 9.54 -16.92
C ALA A 10 1.40 9.18 -15.45
N ALA A 11 1.44 10.16 -14.54
CA ALA A 11 1.21 9.98 -13.12
C ALA A 11 0.76 11.27 -12.45
N MET A 12 0.21 11.17 -11.24
CA MET A 12 -0.10 12.32 -10.39
C MET A 12 0.48 12.17 -8.99
N MET A 13 0.95 13.28 -8.42
CA MET A 13 1.31 13.38 -7.01
C MET A 13 0.30 14.31 -6.32
N THR A 14 -0.23 13.90 -5.18
CA THR A 14 -1.12 14.74 -4.37
C THR A 14 -0.39 15.32 -3.16
N CYS A 15 -0.53 16.63 -2.96
CA CYS A 15 -0.21 17.30 -1.70
C CYS A 15 -1.28 17.02 -0.63
N PRO A 16 -1.07 17.40 0.64
CA PRO A 16 -2.06 17.19 1.70
C PRO A 16 -3.38 17.91 1.41
N LEU A 17 -4.50 17.30 1.82
CA LEU A 17 -5.82 17.93 1.81
C LEU A 17 -6.39 18.03 3.22
N HIS A 18 -7.30 18.99 3.44
CA HIS A 18 -7.97 19.17 4.73
C HIS A 18 -9.35 18.51 4.72
N LYS A 19 -9.47 17.33 5.35
CA LYS A 19 -10.69 16.51 5.31
C LYS A 19 -11.91 17.23 5.89
N GLU A 20 -11.75 17.95 6.99
CA GLU A 20 -12.85 18.68 7.62
C GLU A 20 -13.38 19.81 6.72
N ALA A 21 -12.52 20.45 5.93
CA ALA A 21 -12.95 21.48 4.99
C ALA A 21 -13.74 20.87 3.81
N ILE A 22 -13.32 19.69 3.33
CA ILE A 22 -14.06 18.94 2.30
C ILE A 22 -15.46 18.56 2.81
N HIS A 23 -15.52 18.02 4.03
CA HIS A 23 -16.77 17.65 4.67
C HIS A 23 -17.69 18.86 4.89
N ALA A 24 -17.13 19.98 5.40
CA ALA A 24 -17.87 21.23 5.58
C ALA A 24 -18.38 21.83 4.26
N ALA A 25 -17.73 21.52 3.14
CA ALA A 25 -18.18 21.90 1.80
C ALA A 25 -19.27 20.96 1.24
N GLY A 26 -19.76 19.98 2.00
CA GLY A 26 -20.86 19.09 1.63
C GLY A 26 -20.43 17.77 0.98
N TYR A 27 -19.12 17.51 0.86
CA TYR A 27 -18.58 16.25 0.35
C TYR A 27 -18.43 15.24 1.50
N VAL A 28 -19.55 14.67 1.91
CA VAL A 28 -19.62 13.78 3.10
C VAL A 28 -19.12 12.36 2.83
N ASP A 29 -19.24 11.89 1.59
CA ASP A 29 -18.83 10.53 1.18
C ASP A 29 -17.35 10.46 0.69
N ASP A 30 -16.73 11.62 0.47
CA ASP A 30 -15.38 11.78 -0.07
C ASP A 30 -14.41 12.22 1.04
N ILE A 31 -14.09 11.28 1.95
CA ILE A 31 -13.29 11.57 3.15
C ILE A 31 -11.86 12.00 2.80
N GLY A 32 -11.32 11.57 1.66
CA GLY A 32 -9.96 11.88 1.25
C GLY A 32 -9.66 11.54 -0.20
N HIS A 33 -8.38 11.64 -0.56
CA HIS A 33 -7.94 11.45 -1.94
C HIS A 33 -8.28 10.06 -2.48
N GLN A 34 -8.15 9.02 -1.66
CA GLN A 34 -8.40 7.65 -2.12
C GLN A 34 -9.87 7.44 -2.48
N GLU A 35 -10.78 7.92 -1.63
CA GLU A 35 -12.22 7.83 -1.83
C GLU A 35 -12.65 8.64 -3.06
N ILE A 36 -12.17 9.88 -3.19
CA ILE A 36 -12.42 10.74 -4.34
C ILE A 36 -11.96 10.07 -5.63
N LEU A 37 -10.72 9.55 -5.66
CA LEU A 37 -10.16 8.91 -6.86
C LEU A 37 -10.85 7.59 -7.19
N ALA A 38 -11.22 6.79 -6.20
CA ALA A 38 -11.97 5.56 -6.41
C ALA A 38 -13.32 5.86 -7.07
N ARG A 39 -14.06 6.85 -6.55
CA ARG A 39 -15.33 7.30 -7.12
C ARG A 39 -15.17 7.81 -8.56
N LEU A 40 -14.18 8.65 -8.81
CA LEU A 40 -13.93 9.22 -10.15
C LEU A 40 -13.55 8.16 -11.19
N THR A 41 -12.88 7.09 -10.75
CA THR A 41 -12.39 6.03 -11.64
C THR A 41 -13.32 4.82 -11.72
N GLY A 42 -14.37 4.78 -10.90
CA GLY A 42 -15.24 3.60 -10.75
C GLY A 42 -14.55 2.40 -10.10
N ALA A 43 -13.40 2.61 -9.45
CA ALA A 43 -12.68 1.55 -8.76
C ALA A 43 -13.49 1.06 -7.56
N ARG A 44 -13.76 -0.25 -7.51
CA ARG A 44 -14.51 -0.88 -6.41
C ARG A 44 -13.63 -1.24 -5.23
N THR A 45 -12.35 -1.51 -5.49
CA THR A 45 -11.39 -1.93 -4.48
C THR A 45 -10.12 -1.12 -4.67
N THR A 46 -9.63 -0.52 -3.59
CA THR A 46 -8.33 0.13 -3.55
C THR A 46 -7.47 -0.47 -2.46
N ALA A 47 -6.17 -0.23 -2.54
CA ALA A 47 -5.26 -0.51 -1.44
C ALA A 47 -4.23 0.60 -1.29
N THR A 48 -3.84 0.83 -0.04
CA THR A 48 -2.69 1.65 0.30
C THR A 48 -1.44 0.79 0.17
N MET A 49 -0.47 1.30 -0.60
CA MET A 49 0.91 0.85 -0.51
C MET A 49 1.73 1.98 0.08
N LEU A 50 2.44 1.69 1.16
CA LEU A 50 3.53 2.54 1.62
C LEU A 50 4.83 2.10 0.99
N MET A 51 5.69 3.06 0.68
CA MET A 51 6.98 2.80 0.09
C MET A 51 8.03 3.80 0.54
N THR A 52 9.26 3.31 0.51
CA THR A 52 10.51 4.04 0.67
C THR A 52 11.48 3.48 -0.35
N PRO A 53 12.61 4.15 -0.64
CA PRO A 53 13.68 3.52 -1.41
C PRO A 53 14.05 2.15 -0.83
N GLY A 54 13.86 1.08 -1.60
CA GLY A 54 14.19 -0.30 -1.22
C GLY A 54 13.14 -1.08 -0.41
N LEU A 55 11.99 -0.50 -0.03
CA LEU A 55 10.93 -1.25 0.68
C LEU A 55 9.54 -0.80 0.26
N ARG A 56 8.66 -1.77 -0.01
CA ARG A 56 7.26 -1.55 -0.39
C ARG A 56 6.35 -2.46 0.43
N VAL A 57 5.30 -1.90 1.01
CA VAL A 57 4.36 -2.63 1.85
C VAL A 57 2.92 -2.25 1.50
N VAL A 58 2.14 -3.24 1.07
CA VAL A 58 0.70 -3.14 0.87
C VAL A 58 -0.01 -3.59 2.14
N HIS A 59 -1.07 -2.90 2.54
CA HIS A 59 -1.87 -3.29 3.70
C HIS A 59 -3.14 -4.02 3.28
N LEU A 60 -3.38 -5.19 3.87
CA LEU A 60 -4.64 -5.90 3.75
C LEU A 60 -5.78 -5.07 4.35
N SER A 61 -5.56 -4.54 5.56
CA SER A 61 -6.46 -3.63 6.26
C SER A 61 -5.74 -2.36 6.72
N THR A 62 -6.42 -1.21 6.65
CA THR A 62 -5.91 0.08 7.11
C THR A 62 -6.57 0.48 8.44
N HIS A 63 -7.50 1.42 8.46
CA HIS A 63 -8.07 2.02 9.67
C HIS A 63 -9.14 1.11 10.31
N LYS A 64 -8.72 -0.04 10.86
CA LYS A 64 -9.53 -0.94 11.69
C LYS A 64 -8.93 -1.04 13.09
N SER A 65 -9.77 -1.31 14.11
CA SER A 65 -9.23 -1.73 15.42
C SER A 65 -8.47 -3.04 15.26
N LEU A 66 -7.49 -3.32 16.12
CA LEU A 66 -6.63 -4.50 15.96
C LEU A 66 -7.43 -5.82 15.96
N ILE A 67 -8.48 -5.92 16.77
CA ILE A 67 -9.39 -7.09 16.79
C ILE A 67 -10.11 -7.25 15.45
N GLU A 68 -10.65 -6.16 14.91
CA GLU A 68 -11.33 -6.17 13.61
C GLU A 68 -10.36 -6.40 12.45
N ALA A 69 -9.12 -5.94 12.56
CA ALA A 69 -8.06 -6.21 11.59
C ALA A 69 -7.74 -7.70 11.54
N GLY A 70 -7.59 -8.36 12.70
CA GLY A 70 -7.39 -9.81 12.77
C GLY A 70 -8.56 -10.59 12.15
N ARG A 71 -9.81 -10.24 12.48
CA ARG A 71 -11.02 -10.83 11.88
C ARG A 71 -11.13 -10.61 10.37
N PHE A 72 -10.53 -9.55 9.86
CA PHE A 72 -10.54 -9.22 8.44
C PHE A 72 -9.56 -10.08 7.64
N VAL A 73 -8.63 -10.79 8.30
CA VAL A 73 -7.73 -11.75 7.66
C VAL A 73 -8.50 -13.03 7.33
N THR A 74 -9.16 -13.02 6.18
CA THR A 74 -9.83 -14.19 5.60
C THR A 74 -9.18 -14.55 4.27
N ARG A 75 -9.31 -15.81 3.87
CA ARG A 75 -8.78 -16.34 2.61
C ARG A 75 -9.22 -15.49 1.41
N ALA A 76 -10.50 -15.14 1.38
CA ALA A 76 -11.07 -14.31 0.32
C ALA A 76 -10.43 -12.92 0.28
N ASN A 77 -10.32 -12.24 1.43
CA ASN A 77 -9.75 -10.91 1.50
C ASN A 77 -8.26 -10.90 1.14
N VAL A 78 -7.49 -11.90 1.60
CA VAL A 78 -6.07 -12.05 1.27
C VAL A 78 -5.89 -12.31 -0.22
N LEU A 79 -6.66 -13.23 -0.80
CA LEU A 79 -6.60 -13.54 -2.23
C LEU A 79 -6.96 -12.33 -3.10
N ASP A 80 -8.03 -11.61 -2.76
CA ASP A 80 -8.43 -10.41 -3.49
C ASP A 80 -7.37 -9.31 -3.39
N LYS A 81 -6.69 -9.18 -2.25
CA LYS A 81 -5.60 -8.22 -2.10
C LYS A 81 -4.35 -8.63 -2.89
N LEU A 82 -4.04 -9.93 -2.96
CA LEU A 82 -2.95 -10.47 -3.78
C LEU A 82 -3.18 -10.20 -5.27
N ARG A 83 -4.41 -10.44 -5.76
CA ARG A 83 -4.81 -10.10 -7.14
C ARG A 83 -4.65 -8.61 -7.42
N LEU A 84 -5.21 -7.76 -6.55
CA LEU A 84 -5.10 -6.32 -6.70
C LEU A 84 -3.64 -5.83 -6.72
N CYS A 85 -2.80 -6.41 -5.87
CA CYS A 85 -1.37 -6.11 -5.81
C CYS A 85 -0.67 -6.49 -7.11
N HIS A 86 -0.84 -7.74 -7.54
CA HIS A 86 -0.26 -8.25 -8.78
C HIS A 86 -0.70 -7.44 -10.01
N GLU A 87 -2.00 -7.22 -10.17
CA GLU A 87 -2.57 -6.45 -11.29
C GLU A 87 -2.04 -5.00 -11.31
N SER A 88 -2.03 -4.32 -10.16
CA SER A 88 -1.59 -2.93 -10.08
C SER A 88 -0.10 -2.80 -10.38
N LEU A 89 0.75 -3.67 -9.83
CA LEU A 89 2.20 -3.62 -10.05
C LEU A 89 2.57 -3.99 -11.49
N THR A 90 1.89 -4.99 -12.06
CA THR A 90 2.06 -5.35 -13.47
C THR A 90 1.65 -4.20 -14.39
N ALA A 91 0.53 -3.54 -14.10
CA ALA A 91 0.10 -2.36 -14.86
C ALA A 91 1.09 -1.18 -14.76
N TRP A 92 1.93 -1.14 -13.72
CA TRP A 92 2.99 -0.14 -13.57
C TRP A 92 4.34 -0.60 -14.14
N GLY A 93 4.39 -1.75 -14.82
CA GLY A 93 5.57 -2.25 -15.53
C GLY A 93 6.45 -3.22 -14.74
N LEU A 94 6.10 -3.56 -13.50
CA LEU A 94 6.75 -4.63 -12.76
C LEU A 94 6.10 -5.97 -13.15
N ASN A 95 6.62 -6.60 -14.21
CA ASN A 95 6.16 -7.92 -14.65
C ASN A 95 6.52 -8.99 -13.60
N ASP A 96 5.59 -9.92 -13.37
CA ASP A 96 5.75 -11.05 -12.43
C ASP A 96 6.22 -10.63 -11.02
N PRO A 97 5.50 -9.72 -10.33
CA PRO A 97 5.93 -9.20 -9.04
C PRO A 97 5.99 -10.31 -7.98
N ARG A 98 7.12 -10.39 -7.26
CA ARG A 98 7.32 -11.32 -6.13
C ARG A 98 6.70 -10.73 -4.87
N ILE A 99 5.56 -11.28 -4.45
CA ILE A 99 4.77 -10.77 -3.33
C ILE A 99 5.00 -11.65 -2.10
N ALA A 100 5.68 -11.11 -1.08
CA ALA A 100 5.70 -11.76 0.23
C ALA A 100 4.41 -11.50 1.00
N VAL A 101 3.90 -12.51 1.71
CA VAL A 101 2.72 -12.39 2.58
C VAL A 101 3.14 -12.56 4.03
N ALA A 102 2.98 -11.51 4.83
CA ALA A 102 3.30 -11.57 6.25
C ALA A 102 2.30 -12.48 6.99
N ALA A 103 2.78 -13.19 8.00
CA ALA A 103 1.93 -13.85 8.98
C ALA A 103 1.15 -12.80 9.80
N LEU A 104 -0.06 -13.15 10.25
CA LEU A 104 -0.81 -12.36 11.22
C LEU A 104 -0.22 -12.59 12.62
N ASN A 105 0.01 -13.84 12.97
CA ASN A 105 0.46 -14.27 14.28
C ASN A 105 2.00 -14.29 14.38
N PRO A 106 2.57 -14.08 15.58
CA PRO A 106 3.99 -14.27 15.82
C PRO A 106 4.46 -15.65 15.34
N HIS A 107 5.66 -15.70 14.74
CA HIS A 107 6.28 -16.93 14.24
C HIS A 107 5.40 -17.72 13.23
N GLY A 108 4.44 -17.07 12.56
CA GLY A 108 3.56 -17.78 11.61
C GLY A 108 2.55 -18.71 12.28
N GLY A 109 2.13 -18.40 13.51
CA GLY A 109 1.17 -19.21 14.26
C GLY A 109 1.75 -20.49 14.85
N GLU A 110 3.05 -20.78 14.63
CA GLU A 110 3.78 -21.93 15.19
C GLU A 110 3.01 -23.27 15.00
N GLY A 111 2.62 -23.55 13.75
CA GLY A 111 1.88 -24.76 13.40
C GLY A 111 0.45 -24.82 13.97
N GLY A 112 -0.13 -23.68 14.33
CA GLY A 112 -1.47 -23.58 14.91
C GLY A 112 -1.49 -23.38 16.43
N LEU A 113 -0.33 -23.36 17.09
CA LEU A 113 -0.21 -23.18 18.55
C LEU A 113 -0.50 -21.74 18.99
N LEU A 114 -0.18 -20.75 18.14
CA LEU A 114 -0.31 -19.31 18.41
C LEU A 114 -1.36 -18.66 17.50
N GLY A 115 -2.46 -19.34 17.25
CA GLY A 115 -3.47 -18.93 16.26
C GLY A 115 -3.41 -19.80 15.02
N ARG A 116 -4.51 -19.85 14.27
CA ARG A 116 -4.70 -20.76 13.13
C ARG A 116 -4.92 -20.04 11.80
N GLU A 117 -4.98 -18.72 11.82
CA GLU A 117 -5.25 -17.88 10.66
C GLU A 117 -4.24 -18.15 9.52
N GLU A 118 -2.98 -18.47 9.84
CA GLU A 118 -2.00 -18.89 8.83
C GLU A 118 -2.38 -20.20 8.12
N LEU A 119 -2.90 -21.19 8.85
CA LEU A 119 -3.26 -22.50 8.31
C LEU A 119 -4.61 -22.47 7.60
N ASP A 120 -5.58 -21.78 8.19
CA ASP A 120 -6.97 -21.85 7.79
C ASP A 120 -7.32 -20.77 6.74
N GLU A 121 -6.59 -19.63 6.71
CA GLU A 121 -6.92 -18.48 5.86
C GLU A 121 -5.76 -18.03 4.95
N ILE A 122 -4.59 -17.69 5.50
CA ILE A 122 -3.50 -17.04 4.74
C ILE A 122 -2.79 -18.03 3.82
N GLY A 123 -2.36 -19.19 4.33
CA GLY A 123 -1.70 -20.24 3.54
C GLY A 123 -2.54 -20.72 2.37
N PRO A 124 -3.84 -21.03 2.57
CA PRO A 124 -4.74 -21.35 1.47
C PRO A 124 -4.90 -20.21 0.44
N ALA A 125 -4.95 -18.94 0.86
CA ALA A 125 -5.02 -17.82 -0.08
C ALA A 125 -3.74 -17.65 -0.90
N VAL A 126 -2.57 -17.90 -0.30
CA VAL A 126 -1.28 -17.92 -1.02
C VAL A 126 -1.26 -19.04 -2.05
N GLN A 127 -1.76 -20.24 -1.70
CA GLN A 127 -1.88 -21.33 -2.66
C GLN A 127 -2.81 -20.95 -3.83
N ASP A 128 -4.00 -20.41 -3.54
CA ASP A 128 -4.94 -19.97 -4.58
C ASP A 128 -4.31 -18.92 -5.50
N ALA A 129 -3.55 -17.97 -4.94
CA ALA A 129 -2.86 -16.95 -5.74
C ALA A 129 -1.83 -17.61 -6.69
N ARG A 130 -1.07 -18.60 -6.21
CA ARG A 130 -0.11 -19.34 -7.03
C ARG A 130 -0.77 -20.15 -8.13
N GLU A 131 -1.95 -20.72 -7.88
CA GLU A 131 -2.76 -21.39 -8.92
C GLU A 131 -3.24 -20.43 -10.02
N LEU A 132 -3.27 -19.12 -9.73
CA LEU A 132 -3.55 -18.05 -10.69
C LEU A 132 -2.28 -17.44 -11.31
N ASN A 133 -1.11 -18.07 -11.12
CA ASN A 133 0.21 -17.58 -11.56
C ASN A 133 0.66 -16.27 -10.91
N ILE A 134 0.16 -15.96 -9.70
CA ILE A 134 0.69 -14.87 -8.90
C ILE A 134 1.85 -15.43 -8.06
N ASP A 135 3.05 -14.83 -8.18
CA ASP A 135 4.24 -15.23 -7.40
C ASP A 135 4.14 -14.75 -5.95
N ALA A 136 3.26 -15.40 -5.18
CA ALA A 136 3.05 -15.15 -3.77
C ALA A 136 3.81 -16.16 -2.91
N THR A 137 4.55 -15.67 -1.91
CA THR A 137 5.27 -16.49 -0.93
C THR A 137 4.85 -16.13 0.49
N GLY A 138 4.35 -17.12 1.25
CA GLY A 138 4.02 -16.97 2.66
C GLY A 138 3.05 -18.04 3.16
N PRO A 139 2.51 -17.88 4.38
CA PRO A 139 2.80 -16.81 5.33
C PRO A 139 4.25 -16.82 5.84
N LEU A 140 4.87 -15.65 5.95
CA LEU A 140 6.24 -15.47 6.45
C LEU A 140 6.23 -14.71 7.79
N PRO A 141 7.09 -15.07 8.77
CA PRO A 141 7.18 -14.34 10.03
C PRO A 141 7.43 -12.84 9.81
N ALA A 142 6.55 -12.01 10.38
CA ALA A 142 6.50 -10.57 10.13
C ALA A 142 7.77 -9.83 10.61
N ASP A 143 8.46 -10.36 11.62
CA ASP A 143 9.71 -9.84 12.15
C ASP A 143 10.91 -10.00 11.19
N SER A 144 10.82 -10.95 10.25
CA SER A 144 11.90 -11.24 9.29
C SER A 144 11.59 -10.80 7.85
N VAL A 145 10.31 -10.79 7.46
CA VAL A 145 9.91 -10.60 6.06
C VAL A 145 10.30 -9.22 5.51
N PHE A 146 10.21 -8.16 6.31
CA PHE A 146 10.57 -6.82 5.86
C PHE A 146 12.08 -6.68 5.61
N ASN A 147 12.92 -7.29 6.46
CA ASN A 147 14.37 -7.30 6.25
C ASN A 147 14.76 -8.10 5.00
N ARG A 148 14.05 -9.20 4.71
CA ARG A 148 14.23 -9.98 3.47
C ARG A 148 13.82 -9.18 2.22
N ALA A 149 12.72 -8.43 2.31
CA ALA A 149 12.29 -7.54 1.23
C ALA A 149 13.29 -6.39 1.00
N ILE A 150 13.83 -5.77 2.06
CA ILE A 150 14.94 -4.80 1.95
C ILE A 150 16.16 -5.42 1.28
N GLY A 151 16.43 -6.71 1.54
CA GLY A 151 17.48 -7.48 0.88
C GLY A 151 17.20 -7.86 -0.58
N GLY A 152 16.06 -7.49 -1.15
CA GLY A 152 15.71 -7.73 -2.56
C GLY A 152 15.09 -9.10 -2.86
N GLU A 153 14.76 -9.89 -1.84
CA GLU A 153 14.12 -11.19 -2.02
C GLU A 153 12.69 -11.07 -2.59
N PHE A 154 11.99 -10.00 -2.22
CA PHE A 154 10.62 -9.72 -2.64
C PHE A 154 10.49 -8.28 -3.12
N ASP A 155 9.60 -8.05 -4.08
CA ASP A 155 9.37 -6.70 -4.62
C ASP A 155 8.40 -5.89 -3.77
N VAL A 156 7.52 -6.59 -3.03
CA VAL A 156 6.51 -6.02 -2.14
C VAL A 156 6.12 -7.01 -1.05
N VAL A 157 5.76 -6.49 0.13
CA VAL A 157 5.18 -7.26 1.24
C VAL A 157 3.71 -6.91 1.42
N LEU A 158 2.83 -7.91 1.50
CA LEU A 158 1.45 -7.77 1.97
C LEU A 158 1.41 -7.94 3.49
N ALA A 159 1.20 -6.84 4.21
CA ALA A 159 0.99 -6.82 5.66
C ALA A 159 -0.49 -7.01 6.00
N MET A 160 -0.78 -7.75 7.07
CA MET A 160 -2.14 -8.11 7.49
C MET A 160 -2.91 -6.93 8.11
N TYR A 161 -2.21 -6.00 8.75
CA TYR A 161 -2.82 -4.83 9.39
C TYR A 161 -1.92 -3.60 9.33
N HIS A 162 -2.51 -2.43 9.62
CA HIS A 162 -1.89 -1.11 9.49
C HIS A 162 -0.50 -1.03 10.12
N ASP A 163 -0.41 -1.22 11.44
CA ASP A 163 0.82 -1.00 12.20
C ASP A 163 1.92 -2.00 11.84
N GLN A 164 1.57 -3.22 11.42
CA GLN A 164 2.55 -4.22 10.96
C GLN A 164 3.41 -3.68 9.82
N GLY A 165 2.79 -3.02 8.85
CA GLY A 165 3.50 -2.44 7.70
C GLY A 165 3.99 -1.01 7.94
N HIS A 166 3.21 -0.18 8.65
CA HIS A 166 3.60 1.21 8.92
C HIS A 166 4.87 1.28 9.75
N ILE A 167 4.99 0.47 10.81
CA ILE A 167 6.19 0.46 11.64
C ILE A 167 7.42 0.10 10.79
N ALA A 168 7.33 -0.94 9.95
CA ALA A 168 8.44 -1.34 9.10
C ALA A 168 8.91 -0.23 8.16
N ILE A 169 7.99 0.43 7.45
CA ILE A 169 8.31 1.54 6.54
C ILE A 169 8.90 2.74 7.29
N LYS A 170 8.27 3.14 8.40
CA LYS A 170 8.66 4.34 9.15
C LYS A 170 10.00 4.19 9.85
N VAL A 171 10.32 2.99 10.34
CA VAL A 171 11.64 2.67 10.91
C VAL A 171 12.71 2.61 9.81
N HIS A 172 12.37 2.08 8.63
CA HIS A 172 13.30 2.00 7.51
C HIS A 172 13.68 3.39 6.98
N ASN A 173 12.70 4.24 6.66
CA ASN A 173 12.97 5.62 6.25
C ASN A 173 11.72 6.51 6.41
N PHE A 174 11.61 7.20 7.55
CA PHE A 174 10.47 8.08 7.84
C PHE A 174 10.34 9.26 6.85
N HIS A 175 11.45 9.87 6.47
CA HIS A 175 11.48 11.13 5.70
C HIS A 175 11.09 10.94 4.23
N GLU A 176 11.41 9.79 3.66
CA GLU A 176 11.08 9.43 2.26
C GLU A 176 9.93 8.42 2.17
N SER A 177 9.10 8.32 3.22
CA SER A 177 7.88 7.53 3.21
C SER A 177 6.83 8.17 2.30
N VAL A 178 6.42 7.42 1.28
CA VAL A 178 5.43 7.83 0.27
C VAL A 178 4.28 6.85 0.26
N THR A 179 3.06 7.35 0.04
CA THR A 179 1.89 6.51 -0.21
C THR A 179 1.64 6.41 -1.72
N ALA A 180 1.38 5.20 -2.22
CA ALA A 180 0.77 4.95 -3.51
C ALA A 180 -0.62 4.30 -3.36
N THR A 181 -1.48 4.47 -4.35
CA THR A 181 -2.85 3.91 -4.36
C THR A 181 -2.99 2.88 -5.46
N LEU A 182 -3.28 1.65 -5.07
CA LEU A 182 -3.51 0.51 -5.96
C LEU A 182 -5.00 0.39 -6.30
N GLY A 183 -5.32 -0.27 -7.41
CA GLY A 183 -6.70 -0.55 -7.83
C GLY A 183 -7.40 0.55 -8.62
N ILE A 184 -6.72 1.68 -8.88
CA ILE A 184 -7.20 2.74 -9.76
C ILE A 184 -6.41 2.71 -11.08
N PRO A 185 -7.00 3.10 -12.22
CA PRO A 185 -6.39 3.04 -13.55
C PRO A 185 -5.39 4.20 -13.78
N LEU A 186 -4.68 4.63 -12.74
CA LEU A 186 -3.69 5.70 -12.80
C LEU A 186 -2.63 5.51 -11.72
N ILE A 187 -1.43 6.03 -11.96
CA ILE A 187 -0.40 6.12 -10.93
C ILE A 187 -0.67 7.35 -10.08
N ARG A 188 -0.89 7.14 -8.78
CA ARG A 188 -0.99 8.23 -7.81
C ARG A 188 -0.09 7.98 -6.61
N THR A 189 0.77 8.95 -6.34
CA THR A 189 1.54 9.04 -5.09
C THR A 189 1.05 10.19 -4.21
N SER A 190 1.43 10.16 -2.95
CA SER A 190 1.10 11.18 -1.96
C SER A 190 2.16 11.29 -0.89
N VAL A 191 2.32 12.50 -0.38
CA VAL A 191 3.03 12.74 0.86
C VAL A 191 2.32 12.10 2.05
N ASP A 192 3.08 11.88 3.11
CA ASP A 192 2.65 11.21 4.35
C ASP A 192 2.57 12.18 5.55
N HIS A 193 2.39 13.48 5.26
CA HIS A 193 2.20 14.54 6.25
C HIS A 193 0.89 15.31 6.02
N GLY A 194 0.46 16.07 7.04
CA GLY A 194 -0.75 16.89 7.00
C GLY A 194 -0.57 18.26 6.32
N THR A 195 -1.61 19.10 6.38
CA THR A 195 -1.65 20.42 5.73
C THR A 195 -0.76 21.49 6.37
N ALA A 196 -0.34 21.30 7.62
CA ALA A 196 0.59 22.17 8.34
C ALA A 196 0.19 23.67 8.25
N PHE A 197 -1.07 23.99 8.55
CA PHE A 197 -1.61 25.36 8.44
C PHE A 197 -0.86 26.38 9.29
N ASP A 198 -0.30 25.93 10.42
CA ASP A 198 0.51 26.74 11.33
C ASP A 198 1.80 27.27 10.67
N ILE A 199 2.29 26.63 9.61
CA ILE A 199 3.50 27.06 8.88
C ILE A 199 3.23 27.55 7.45
N ALA A 200 1.98 27.53 6.98
CA ALA A 200 1.61 27.95 5.63
C ALA A 200 2.05 29.39 5.35
N GLY A 201 2.72 29.61 4.21
CA GLY A 201 3.21 30.94 3.80
C GLY A 201 4.46 31.43 4.54
N ARG A 202 5.02 30.65 5.48
CA ARG A 202 6.20 31.06 6.27
C ARG A 202 7.54 30.67 5.63
N GLY A 203 7.53 29.84 4.59
CA GLY A 203 8.76 29.40 3.89
C GLY A 203 9.64 28.42 4.69
N ILE A 204 9.10 27.77 5.72
CA ILE A 204 9.85 26.85 6.62
C ILE A 204 9.44 25.37 6.47
N ALA A 205 8.59 25.03 5.49
CA ALA A 205 8.16 23.66 5.27
C ALA A 205 9.30 22.82 4.68
N ASP A 206 9.47 21.59 5.18
CA ASP A 206 10.40 20.63 4.61
C ASP A 206 9.79 19.97 3.37
N ALA A 207 10.44 20.14 2.21
CA ALA A 207 9.98 19.60 0.94
C ALA A 207 10.41 18.14 0.69
N THR A 208 11.22 17.54 1.57
CA THR A 208 11.82 16.21 1.37
C THR A 208 10.77 15.15 1.02
N GLY A 209 9.69 15.06 1.79
CA GLY A 209 8.60 14.09 1.52
C GLY A 209 7.86 14.35 0.20
N ALA A 210 7.67 15.61 -0.17
CA ALA A 210 7.04 15.97 -1.45
C ALA A 210 7.95 15.63 -2.64
N VAL A 211 9.25 15.89 -2.53
CA VAL A 211 10.24 15.50 -3.54
C VAL A 211 10.31 13.98 -3.67
N ALA A 212 10.29 13.24 -2.56
CA ALA A 212 10.25 11.78 -2.56
C ALA A 212 8.97 11.25 -3.25
N ALA A 213 7.81 11.82 -2.94
CA ALA A 213 6.54 11.42 -3.57
C ALA A 213 6.51 11.71 -5.07
N LEU A 214 7.09 12.83 -5.52
CA LEU A 214 7.22 13.16 -6.94
C LEU A 214 8.17 12.19 -7.65
N ARG A 215 9.34 11.91 -7.07
CA ARG A 215 10.29 10.93 -7.63
C ARG A 215 9.65 9.55 -7.75
N ALA A 216 8.98 9.09 -6.69
CA ALA A 216 8.23 7.86 -6.73
C ALA A 216 7.21 7.85 -7.88
N ALA A 217 6.43 8.93 -8.10
CA ALA A 217 5.49 8.97 -9.23
C ALA A 217 6.19 8.82 -10.60
N VAL A 218 7.37 9.42 -10.76
CA VAL A 218 8.18 9.31 -11.99
C VAL A 218 8.71 7.88 -12.16
N ASP A 219 9.29 7.30 -11.11
CA ASP A 219 9.86 5.95 -11.16
C ASP A 219 8.77 4.89 -11.44
N LEU A 220 7.60 5.04 -10.80
CA LEU A 220 6.43 4.20 -11.05
C LEU A 220 5.98 4.33 -12.52
N ALA A 221 5.97 5.55 -13.08
CA ALA A 221 5.54 5.78 -14.46
C ALA A 221 6.51 5.27 -15.51
N GLN A 222 7.81 5.21 -15.19
CA GLN A 222 8.85 4.72 -16.09
C GLN A 222 9.07 3.21 -16.00
N GLY A 223 8.43 2.53 -15.04
CA GLY A 223 8.69 1.12 -14.77
C GLY A 223 10.09 0.87 -14.19
N THR A 224 10.81 1.92 -13.76
CA THR A 224 12.17 1.83 -13.20
C THR A 224 12.14 1.51 -11.70
N PHE A 225 11.20 0.67 -11.31
CA PHE A 225 10.91 0.31 -9.92
C PHE A 225 12.15 -0.18 -9.17
N GLY A 226 12.77 0.68 -8.37
CA GLY A 226 13.90 0.29 -7.51
C GLY A 226 15.24 0.09 -8.22
N ALA A 227 15.43 0.76 -9.36
CA ALA A 227 16.77 1.01 -9.92
C ALA A 227 17.56 2.04 -9.09
#